data_AF-A0AAW5M578-F1
#
_entry.id   AF-A0AAW5M578-F1
#
_cell.length_a   1.000
_cell.length_b   1.000
_cell.length_c   1.000
_cell.angle_alpha   90.00
_cell.angle_beta   90.00
_cell.angle_gamma   90.00
#
_symmetry.space_group_name_H-M   'P 1'
#
loop_
_entity.id
_entity.type
_entity.pdbx_description
1 polymer ?
#
loop_
_entity_poly.entity_id
_entity_poly.type
_entity_poly.pdbx_seq_one_letter_code
_entity_poly.pdbx_strand_id
1 'polypeptide(L)'
;MSSEDQYCIINRSKGGGGGINPKKFANLEAAKKYAEKDAVKYPSLYSAYYTISNAETLTPVYFHGNTKEYELNNRKSIHDILPKDKIETGPFTGQLKAEKIKHSKGLRYTQEEIDKAEKASIIELADKIGVELIQTSHDQLKGVEHDSLVIIPSKNSWYWNSRSIGGKGGLSFIQDYVFADSTEERGKKFVKAMQLLQKENVGECKIKELKREPFKFNKTQIDRNFDRAESYLTEKRGLSPTLVNELHKQGIIEQDKFGNALFLWKDSVSNSIKGITKQGTCIDHNKFGKRGTLKRIEKNSEYGYGFSFDSFDVMQGKGSPENIRFFESSIDAMSYYNLNPKKLSNTRFVSMDGLKKEVVAHYINVTAGELAKKGKKLKSIAFGVDNDEAGNKFMEKMSKLEAKNRDGESISLKSAQPSKKYGKDWNDVLKHVRGLVQEKDLTQTTHKKNKFLQRKQVAEITR
;
A
#
# COMPACT_ATOMS: atom_id res chain seq x y z
N MET A 1 -40.18 -34.65 -17.04
CA MET A 1 -39.04 -33.73 -16.83
C MET A 1 -38.79 -33.61 -15.34
N SER A 2 -37.51 -33.58 -14.95
CA SER A 2 -36.91 -33.05 -13.71
C SER A 2 -37.82 -32.47 -12.62
N SER A 3 -37.56 -32.85 -11.37
CA SER A 3 -37.96 -32.09 -10.17
C SER A 3 -36.97 -32.33 -9.03
N GLU A 4 -35.96 -31.46 -8.98
CA GLU A 4 -35.42 -30.82 -7.78
C GLU A 4 -35.25 -31.68 -6.52
N ASP A 5 -34.04 -32.22 -6.36
CA ASP A 5 -33.56 -32.63 -5.05
C ASP A 5 -33.51 -31.41 -4.09
N GLN A 6 -34.27 -31.48 -3.00
CA GLN A 6 -34.37 -30.45 -1.97
C GLN A 6 -33.10 -30.37 -1.11
N TYR A 7 -32.04 -29.74 -1.60
CA TYR A 7 -30.84 -29.51 -0.79
C TYR A 7 -30.94 -28.19 -0.02
N CYS A 8 -30.58 -28.21 1.26
CA CYS A 8 -30.41 -27.00 2.07
C CYS A 8 -28.95 -26.55 2.05
N ILE A 9 -28.70 -25.29 1.75
CA ILE A 9 -27.36 -24.69 1.77
C ILE A 9 -27.20 -23.85 3.02
N ILE A 10 -26.12 -24.08 3.78
CA ILE A 10 -25.72 -23.22 4.90
C ILE A 10 -24.52 -22.37 4.48
N ASN A 11 -24.67 -21.05 4.55
CA ASN A 11 -23.56 -20.08 4.50
C ASN A 11 -23.29 -19.52 5.90
N ARG A 12 -22.01 -19.43 6.28
CA ARG A 12 -21.56 -18.84 7.55
C ARG A 12 -20.78 -17.55 7.28
N SER A 13 -21.30 -16.43 7.76
CA SER A 13 -20.61 -15.13 7.77
C SER A 13 -19.97 -14.92 9.14
N LYS A 14 -18.67 -14.59 9.18
CA LYS A 14 -18.05 -13.97 10.36
C LYS A 14 -18.09 -12.46 10.16
N GLY A 15 -18.48 -11.68 11.16
CA GLY A 15 -18.39 -10.22 11.12
C GLY A 15 -16.99 -9.77 10.69
N GLY A 16 -16.86 -9.37 9.42
CA GLY A 16 -15.57 -9.19 8.75
C GLY A 16 -15.33 -10.13 7.56
N GLY A 17 -16.19 -10.06 6.53
CA GLY A 17 -15.83 -10.26 5.11
C GLY A 17 -15.18 -11.58 4.64
N GLY A 18 -15.09 -12.60 5.48
CA GLY A 18 -14.57 -13.92 5.10
C GLY A 18 -15.69 -14.95 5.03
N GLY A 19 -16.24 -15.19 3.84
CA GLY A 19 -17.20 -16.27 3.60
C GLY A 19 -16.54 -17.64 3.76
N ILE A 20 -17.25 -18.59 4.35
CA ILE A 20 -16.88 -20.02 4.32
C ILE A 20 -17.66 -20.70 3.22
N ASN A 21 -17.04 -21.67 2.55
CA ASN A 21 -17.67 -22.45 1.49
C ASN A 21 -19.04 -22.99 1.93
N PRO A 22 -20.09 -22.78 1.12
CA PRO A 22 -21.44 -23.27 1.42
C PRO A 22 -21.45 -24.80 1.57
N LYS A 23 -22.11 -25.30 2.61
CA LYS A 23 -22.32 -26.75 2.80
C LYS A 23 -23.74 -27.13 2.41
N LYS A 24 -23.85 -28.16 1.56
CA LYS A 24 -25.12 -28.78 1.14
C LYS A 24 -25.53 -29.87 2.11
N PHE A 25 -26.81 -29.90 2.46
CA PHE A 25 -27.45 -30.92 3.28
C PHE A 25 -28.67 -31.49 2.56
N ALA A 26 -28.95 -32.77 2.79
CA ALA A 26 -30.04 -33.47 2.14
C ALA A 26 -31.45 -33.01 2.57
N ASN A 27 -31.57 -32.31 3.71
CA ASN A 27 -32.82 -31.71 4.19
C ASN A 27 -32.54 -30.62 5.25
N LEU A 28 -33.59 -29.88 5.62
CA LEU A 28 -33.56 -28.77 6.59
C LEU A 28 -33.17 -29.22 8.00
N GLU A 29 -33.58 -30.41 8.42
CA GLU A 29 -33.34 -30.90 9.78
C GLU A 29 -31.88 -31.29 10.00
N ALA A 30 -31.24 -31.90 9.00
CA ALA A 30 -29.80 -32.16 8.98
C ALA A 30 -28.99 -30.85 8.99
N ALA A 31 -29.46 -29.83 8.26
CA ALA A 31 -28.85 -28.50 8.25
C ALA A 31 -28.94 -27.82 9.64
N LYS A 32 -30.11 -27.87 10.29
CA LYS A 32 -30.32 -27.32 11.66
C LYS A 32 -29.42 -28.01 12.69
N LYS A 33 -29.38 -29.34 12.69
CA LYS A 33 -28.54 -30.12 13.62
C LYS A 33 -27.05 -29.84 13.43
N TYR A 34 -26.62 -29.59 12.19
CA TYR A 34 -25.25 -29.15 11.92
C TYR A 34 -24.99 -27.74 12.47
N ALA A 35 -25.90 -26.79 12.27
CA ALA A 35 -25.77 -25.43 12.78
C ALA A 35 -25.71 -25.41 14.32
N GLU A 36 -26.53 -26.20 15.00
CA GLU A 36 -26.50 -26.36 16.47
C GLU A 36 -25.14 -26.89 16.96
N LYS A 37 -24.63 -27.95 16.32
CA LYS A 37 -23.32 -28.53 16.65
C LYS A 37 -22.17 -27.56 16.37
N ASP A 38 -22.27 -26.79 15.28
CA ASP A 38 -21.26 -25.79 14.89
C ASP A 38 -21.25 -24.58 15.83
N ALA A 39 -22.43 -24.11 16.26
CA ALA A 39 -22.58 -23.02 17.23
C ALA A 39 -21.99 -23.39 18.60
N VAL A 40 -22.22 -24.63 19.06
CA VAL A 40 -21.63 -25.15 20.31
C VAL A 40 -20.10 -25.28 20.20
N LYS A 41 -19.59 -25.58 19.00
CA LYS A 41 -18.15 -25.75 18.74
C LYS A 41 -17.38 -24.41 18.70
N TYR A 42 -18.04 -23.29 18.38
CA TYR A 42 -17.40 -21.97 18.28
C TYR A 42 -18.13 -20.87 19.10
N PRO A 43 -18.13 -20.96 20.44
CA PRO A 43 -18.91 -20.06 21.32
C PRO A 43 -18.40 -18.62 21.38
N SER A 44 -17.20 -18.31 20.86
CA SER A 44 -16.60 -16.97 20.86
C SER A 44 -16.88 -16.16 19.58
N LEU A 45 -17.71 -16.67 18.67
CA LEU A 45 -18.11 -15.96 17.45
C LEU A 45 -19.50 -15.35 17.66
N TYR A 46 -19.52 -14.11 18.13
CA TYR A 46 -20.70 -13.27 18.07
C TYR A 46 -21.06 -13.03 16.58
N SER A 47 -22.35 -13.24 16.27
CA SER A 47 -23.03 -13.13 14.96
C SER A 47 -22.57 -14.07 13.84
N ALA A 48 -22.70 -15.38 14.05
CA ALA A 48 -22.77 -16.33 12.93
C ALA A 48 -24.16 -16.24 12.27
N TYR A 49 -24.25 -15.57 11.12
CA TYR A 49 -25.45 -15.62 10.29
C TYR A 49 -25.45 -16.93 9.52
N TYR A 50 -26.48 -17.75 9.73
CA TYR A 50 -26.74 -18.95 8.96
C TYR A 50 -27.89 -18.62 8.02
N THR A 51 -27.68 -18.62 6.70
CA THR A 51 -28.80 -18.56 5.74
C THR A 51 -29.09 -19.96 5.26
N ILE A 52 -30.35 -20.39 5.32
CA ILE A 52 -30.79 -21.67 4.75
C ILE A 52 -31.69 -21.36 3.55
N SER A 53 -31.28 -21.77 2.36
CA SER A 53 -32.10 -21.66 1.13
C SER A 53 -32.50 -23.05 0.65
N ASN A 54 -33.79 -23.23 0.33
CA ASN A 54 -34.26 -24.35 -0.48
C ASN A 54 -34.30 -23.91 -1.97
N ALA A 55 -34.20 -24.85 -2.91
CA ALA A 55 -34.12 -24.53 -4.34
C ALA A 55 -35.32 -23.68 -4.85
N GLU A 56 -36.50 -23.82 -4.24
CA GLU A 56 -37.71 -23.12 -4.68
C GLU A 56 -37.99 -21.79 -3.96
N THR A 57 -37.33 -21.49 -2.82
CA THR A 57 -37.55 -20.25 -2.07
C THR A 57 -36.25 -19.70 -1.47
N LEU A 58 -35.80 -18.57 -2.02
CA LEU A 58 -34.66 -17.78 -1.54
C LEU A 58 -35.05 -16.93 -0.31
N THR A 59 -35.58 -17.56 0.74
CA THR A 59 -35.93 -16.86 1.99
C THR A 59 -34.86 -17.14 3.04
N PRO A 60 -33.95 -16.20 3.34
CA PRO A 60 -32.93 -16.39 4.35
C PRO A 60 -33.55 -16.34 5.76
N VAL A 61 -33.46 -17.45 6.51
CA VAL A 61 -33.82 -17.50 7.94
C VAL A 61 -32.60 -17.15 8.78
N TYR A 62 -32.71 -16.22 9.74
CA TYR A 62 -31.60 -15.77 10.58
C TYR A 62 -31.78 -16.15 12.05
N PHE A 63 -30.72 -16.56 12.73
CA PHE A 63 -30.74 -16.87 14.17
C PHE A 63 -29.88 -15.86 14.95
N HIS A 64 -30.47 -15.20 15.95
CA HIS A 64 -29.73 -14.42 16.95
C HIS A 64 -29.69 -15.20 18.27
N GLY A 65 -28.50 -15.56 18.74
CA GLY A 65 -28.30 -16.03 20.11
C GLY A 65 -28.25 -14.85 21.08
N ASN A 66 -28.82 -15.00 22.28
CA ASN A 66 -28.98 -13.97 23.30
C ASN A 66 -27.75 -13.05 23.47
N THR A 67 -27.90 -11.80 23.03
CA THR A 67 -27.02 -10.67 23.35
C THR A 67 -27.74 -9.72 24.29
N LYS A 68 -27.18 -9.46 25.48
CA LYS A 68 -27.42 -8.18 26.16
C LYS A 68 -26.85 -7.09 25.24
N GLU A 69 -27.67 -6.07 24.99
CA GLU A 69 -27.39 -4.95 24.09
C GLU A 69 -26.03 -4.31 24.34
N TYR A 70 -25.27 -4.09 23.27
CA TYR A 70 -24.19 -3.12 23.20
C TYR A 70 -24.35 -2.32 21.91
N GLU A 71 -24.70 -1.04 22.03
CA GLU A 71 -24.64 -0.07 20.96
C GLU A 71 -23.16 0.24 20.65
N LEU A 72 -22.69 -0.17 19.47
CA LEU A 72 -21.41 0.27 18.90
C LEU A 72 -21.70 1.30 17.81
N ASN A 73 -21.31 2.53 18.11
CA ASN A 73 -21.39 3.70 17.25
C ASN A 73 -20.91 3.45 15.80
N ASN A 74 -21.76 3.89 14.85
CA ASN A 74 -21.45 4.27 13.47
C ASN A 74 -20.99 3.21 12.44
N ARG A 75 -21.72 2.10 12.33
CA ARG A 75 -21.93 1.44 11.03
C ARG A 75 -23.40 1.09 10.87
N LYS A 76 -23.99 1.41 9.70
CA LYS A 76 -25.40 1.10 9.38
C LYS A 76 -25.72 -0.33 9.81
N SER A 77 -26.77 -0.48 10.61
CA SER A 77 -27.26 -1.78 11.06
C SER A 77 -27.84 -2.51 9.85
N ILE A 78 -27.77 -3.84 9.82
CA ILE A 78 -28.37 -4.64 8.74
C ILE A 78 -29.90 -4.50 8.68
N HIS A 79 -30.51 -3.94 9.74
CA HIS A 79 -31.91 -3.49 9.76
C HIS A 79 -32.21 -2.34 8.79
N ASP A 80 -31.19 -1.65 8.26
CA ASP A 80 -31.34 -0.57 7.28
C ASP A 80 -31.34 -1.07 5.82
N ILE A 81 -31.09 -2.38 5.60
CA ILE A 81 -30.84 -2.96 4.25
C ILE A 81 -32.00 -3.84 3.76
N LEU A 82 -32.87 -4.34 4.64
CA LEU A 82 -34.00 -5.22 4.27
C LEU A 82 -35.32 -4.81 4.93
N PRO A 83 -36.47 -4.93 4.23
CA PRO A 83 -37.79 -4.67 4.81
C PRO A 83 -38.06 -5.57 6.04
N LYS A 84 -38.54 -4.97 7.15
CA LYS A 84 -38.76 -5.65 8.45
C LYS A 84 -39.72 -6.84 8.38
N ASP A 85 -40.62 -6.83 7.40
CA ASP A 85 -41.64 -7.82 7.09
C ASP A 85 -41.10 -9.14 6.50
N LYS A 86 -39.82 -9.20 6.12
CA LYS A 86 -39.18 -10.43 5.62
C LYS A 86 -38.21 -11.10 6.60
N ILE A 87 -38.22 -10.69 7.86
CA ILE A 87 -37.35 -11.23 8.90
C ILE A 87 -38.22 -11.99 9.91
N GLU A 88 -38.19 -13.33 9.89
CA GLU A 88 -38.67 -14.11 11.03
C GLU A 88 -37.66 -14.01 12.17
N THR A 89 -37.97 -13.19 13.18
CA THR A 89 -37.26 -13.19 14.47
C THR A 89 -38.11 -13.94 15.49
N GLY A 90 -37.63 -15.07 16.00
CA GLY A 90 -38.23 -15.77 17.12
C GLY A 90 -37.28 -15.85 18.32
N PRO A 91 -37.76 -15.69 19.57
CA PRO A 91 -36.96 -15.98 20.74
C PRO A 91 -36.67 -17.49 20.81
N PHE A 92 -35.43 -17.84 21.12
CA PHE A 92 -35.03 -19.22 21.37
C PHE A 92 -35.69 -19.71 22.68
N THR A 93 -36.72 -20.56 22.58
CA THR A 93 -37.44 -21.13 23.75
C THR A 93 -37.10 -22.60 24.03
N GLY A 94 -35.97 -23.11 23.50
CA GLY A 94 -35.47 -24.42 23.86
C GLY A 94 -34.79 -24.40 25.23
N GLN A 95 -35.45 -24.91 26.27
CA GLN A 95 -34.76 -25.28 27.51
C GLN A 95 -33.70 -26.35 27.17
N LEU A 96 -32.44 -25.95 27.11
CA LEU A 96 -31.31 -26.86 27.05
C LEU A 96 -31.29 -27.66 28.37
N LYS A 97 -31.73 -28.93 28.34
CA LYS A 97 -31.44 -29.87 29.42
C LYS A 97 -29.92 -30.03 29.49
N ALA A 98 -29.34 -29.58 30.59
CA ALA A 98 -27.93 -29.73 30.89
C ALA A 98 -27.62 -31.22 31.17
N GLU A 99 -27.48 -32.02 30.12
CA GLU A 99 -26.77 -33.28 30.24
C GLU A 99 -25.30 -32.99 30.44
N LYS A 100 -24.75 -33.50 31.55
CA LYS A 100 -23.38 -33.31 32.00
C LYS A 100 -22.39 -33.83 30.95
N ILE A 101 -22.02 -32.97 29.99
CA ILE A 101 -20.84 -33.18 29.17
C ILE A 101 -19.65 -33.00 30.11
N LYS A 102 -18.92 -34.09 30.38
CA LYS A 102 -17.64 -34.05 31.06
C LYS A 102 -16.74 -33.06 30.31
N HIS A 103 -16.57 -31.87 30.86
CA HIS A 103 -15.65 -30.86 30.35
C HIS A 103 -14.24 -31.45 30.32
N SER A 104 -13.68 -31.63 29.13
CA SER A 104 -12.23 -31.58 29.00
C SER A 104 -11.80 -30.18 29.45
N LYS A 105 -10.86 -30.11 30.40
CA LYS A 105 -10.27 -28.87 30.92
C LYS A 105 -9.49 -28.14 29.81
N GLY A 106 -10.18 -27.56 28.83
CA GLY A 106 -9.59 -26.64 27.88
C GLY A 106 -9.58 -25.24 28.49
N LEU A 107 -8.40 -24.59 28.56
CA LEU A 107 -8.30 -23.19 28.97
C LEU A 107 -9.24 -22.35 28.10
N ARG A 108 -10.27 -21.76 28.71
CA ARG A 108 -11.10 -20.72 28.10
C ARG A 108 -10.58 -19.39 28.60
N TYR A 109 -10.01 -18.59 27.69
CA TYR A 109 -9.61 -17.22 28.00
C TYR A 109 -10.83 -16.30 27.97
N THR A 110 -10.87 -15.33 28.88
CA THR A 110 -11.89 -14.28 28.87
C THR A 110 -11.60 -13.27 27.76
N GLN A 111 -12.61 -12.48 27.37
CA GLN A 111 -12.40 -11.42 26.36
C GLN A 111 -11.38 -10.39 26.84
N GLU A 112 -11.38 -10.05 28.14
CA GLU A 112 -10.43 -9.13 28.74
C GLU A 112 -8.98 -9.65 28.65
N GLU A 113 -8.76 -10.95 28.87
CA GLU A 113 -7.44 -11.57 28.72
C GLU A 113 -6.96 -11.51 27.27
N ILE A 114 -7.87 -11.72 26.31
CA ILE A 114 -7.56 -11.64 24.87
C ILE A 114 -7.24 -10.19 24.49
N ASP A 115 -8.04 -9.22 24.91
CA ASP A 115 -7.82 -7.80 24.62
C ASP A 115 -6.48 -7.31 25.19
N LYS A 116 -6.13 -7.76 26.39
CA LYS A 116 -4.83 -7.48 27.01
C LYS A 116 -3.68 -8.09 26.20
N ALA A 117 -3.83 -9.34 25.75
CA ALA A 117 -2.86 -10.02 24.91
C ALA A 117 -2.68 -9.33 23.54
N GLU A 118 -3.77 -8.87 22.93
CA GLU A 118 -3.75 -8.10 21.69
C GLU A 118 -3.09 -6.72 21.86
N LYS A 119 -3.10 -6.15 23.07
CA LYS A 119 -2.44 -4.87 23.38
C LYS A 119 -1.04 -5.04 23.97
N ALA A 120 -0.59 -6.27 24.24
CA ALA A 120 0.70 -6.55 24.84
C ALA A 120 1.85 -5.90 24.06
N SER A 121 2.86 -5.39 24.79
CA SER A 121 4.02 -4.73 24.21
C SER A 121 4.90 -5.69 23.43
N ILE A 122 5.07 -5.45 22.13
CA ILE A 122 5.95 -6.30 21.29
C ILE A 122 7.41 -6.16 21.72
N ILE A 123 7.85 -4.98 22.14
CA ILE A 123 9.25 -4.73 22.51
C ILE A 123 9.59 -5.48 23.80
N GLU A 124 8.72 -5.36 24.81
CA GLU A 124 8.89 -6.07 26.09
C GLU A 124 8.83 -7.58 25.88
N LEU A 125 7.91 -8.04 25.04
CA LEU A 125 7.81 -9.44 24.68
C LEU A 125 9.08 -9.93 23.99
N ALA A 126 9.57 -9.20 22.97
CA ALA A 126 10.77 -9.56 22.21
C ALA A 126 11.99 -9.72 23.12
N ASP A 127 12.18 -8.78 24.05
CA ASP A 127 13.24 -8.83 25.07
C ASP A 127 13.13 -10.10 25.94
N LYS A 128 11.93 -10.40 26.45
CA LYS A 128 11.69 -11.57 27.31
C LYS A 128 11.86 -12.92 26.60
N ILE A 129 11.57 -12.98 25.30
CA ILE A 129 11.69 -14.23 24.51
C ILE A 129 13.00 -14.34 23.73
N GLY A 130 13.93 -13.38 23.91
CA GLY A 130 15.25 -13.40 23.28
C GLY A 130 15.28 -12.99 21.80
N VAL A 131 14.25 -12.30 21.30
CA VAL A 131 14.29 -11.72 19.96
C VAL A 131 15.04 -10.39 20.02
N GLU A 132 16.28 -10.40 19.56
CA GLU A 132 17.14 -9.22 19.56
C GLU A 132 16.69 -8.17 18.53
N LEU A 133 16.63 -6.91 18.97
CA LEU A 133 16.19 -5.76 18.18
C LEU A 133 17.21 -4.62 18.18
N ILE A 134 17.51 -4.07 17.01
CA ILE A 134 18.39 -2.90 16.84
C ILE A 134 17.57 -1.69 16.37
N GLN A 135 17.76 -0.55 17.03
CA GLN A 135 17.12 0.70 16.63
C GLN A 135 17.73 1.22 15.31
N THR A 136 16.88 1.40 14.29
CA THR A 136 17.31 1.86 12.95
C THR A 136 16.80 3.24 12.58
N SER A 137 15.74 3.73 13.24
CA SER A 137 15.26 5.11 13.09
C SER A 137 14.73 5.65 14.41
N HIS A 138 13.95 6.72 14.43
CA HIS A 138 13.31 7.21 15.66
C HIS A 138 12.16 6.32 16.15
N ASP A 139 11.56 5.55 15.24
CA ASP A 139 10.35 4.74 15.50
C ASP A 139 10.39 3.43 14.71
N GLN A 140 11.59 2.90 14.48
CA GLN A 140 11.77 1.60 13.84
C GLN A 140 12.91 0.84 14.52
N LEU A 141 12.57 -0.37 14.95
CA LEU A 141 13.48 -1.40 15.41
C LEU A 141 13.52 -2.50 14.34
N LYS A 142 14.70 -3.07 14.09
CA LYS A 142 14.85 -4.24 13.21
C LYS A 142 15.32 -5.45 13.98
N GLY A 143 14.88 -6.64 13.58
CA GLY A 143 15.41 -7.90 14.12
C GLY A 143 16.87 -8.10 13.73
N VAL A 144 17.68 -8.66 14.65
CA VAL A 144 19.08 -9.03 14.36
C VAL A 144 19.13 -10.30 13.53
N GLU A 145 18.42 -11.35 13.96
CA GLU A 145 18.35 -12.62 13.23
C GLU A 145 17.60 -12.49 11.90
N HIS A 146 16.58 -11.64 11.88
CA HIS A 146 15.76 -11.38 10.70
C HIS A 146 15.75 -9.88 10.39
N ASP A 147 16.68 -9.45 9.54
CA ASP A 147 16.84 -8.05 9.09
C ASP A 147 15.58 -7.44 8.41
N SER A 148 14.68 -8.34 8.00
CA SER A 148 13.42 -8.08 7.34
C SER A 148 12.26 -7.90 8.33
N LEU A 149 12.45 -8.25 9.61
CA LEU A 149 11.55 -7.89 10.70
C LEU A 149 11.74 -6.41 11.03
N VAL A 150 10.64 -5.66 11.02
CA VAL A 150 10.58 -4.26 11.42
C VAL A 150 9.46 -4.09 12.45
N ILE A 151 9.79 -3.56 13.62
CA ILE A 151 8.84 -3.17 14.66
C ILE A 151 8.72 -1.65 14.66
N ILE A 152 7.48 -1.16 14.77
CA ILE A 152 7.14 0.26 14.88
C ILE A 152 6.58 0.48 16.31
N PRO A 153 7.42 0.93 17.26
CA PRO A 153 7.06 1.15 18.65
C PRO A 153 5.78 1.98 18.84
N SER A 154 5.66 3.12 18.14
CA SER A 154 4.52 4.03 18.27
C SER A 154 3.17 3.44 17.85
N LYS A 155 3.18 2.33 17.10
CA LYS A 155 1.98 1.66 16.64
C LYS A 155 1.76 0.31 17.31
N ASN A 156 2.69 -0.10 18.18
CA ASN A 156 2.81 -1.46 18.69
C ASN A 156 2.57 -2.48 17.56
N SER A 157 3.24 -2.30 16.42
CA SER A 157 3.03 -3.09 15.21
C SER A 157 4.33 -3.63 14.64
N TRP A 158 4.25 -4.73 13.91
CA TRP A 158 5.41 -5.39 13.33
C TRP A 158 5.14 -5.83 11.89
N TYR A 159 6.20 -5.94 11.09
CA TYR A 159 6.16 -6.35 9.69
C TYR A 159 7.37 -7.22 9.37
N TRP A 160 7.15 -8.36 8.73
CA TRP A 160 8.20 -9.22 8.18
C TRP A 160 8.19 -9.11 6.65
N ASN A 161 9.00 -8.19 6.13
CA ASN A 161 8.92 -7.75 4.73
C ASN A 161 9.18 -8.88 3.72
N SER A 162 10.15 -9.74 3.98
CA SER A 162 10.49 -10.87 3.09
C SER A 162 9.36 -11.90 2.94
N ARG A 163 8.51 -12.03 3.97
CA ARG A 163 7.34 -12.93 3.97
C ARG A 163 6.02 -12.21 3.70
N SER A 164 6.04 -10.87 3.57
CA SER A 164 4.83 -10.04 3.38
C SER A 164 3.74 -10.24 4.44
N ILE A 165 4.14 -10.50 5.69
CA ILE A 165 3.24 -10.66 6.84
C ILE A 165 3.48 -9.56 7.89
N GLY A 166 2.51 -9.33 8.76
CA GLY A 166 2.62 -8.35 9.83
C GLY A 166 1.35 -8.27 10.67
N GLY A 167 1.43 -7.56 11.79
CA GLY A 167 0.35 -7.49 12.77
C GLY A 167 0.52 -6.37 13.78
N LYS A 168 -0.42 -6.32 14.73
CA LYS A 168 -0.41 -5.41 15.88
C LYS A 168 -0.44 -6.21 17.18
N GLY A 169 0.31 -5.75 18.18
CA GLY A 169 0.36 -6.35 19.50
C GLY A 169 1.13 -7.65 19.62
N GLY A 170 1.43 -8.01 20.87
CA GLY A 170 2.19 -9.21 21.23
C GLY A 170 1.51 -10.50 20.79
N LEU A 171 0.18 -10.59 20.83
CA LEU A 171 -0.54 -11.80 20.42
C LEU A 171 -0.30 -12.17 18.94
N SER A 172 -0.43 -11.20 18.03
CA SER A 172 -0.17 -11.45 16.61
C SER A 172 1.31 -11.70 16.34
N PHE A 173 2.19 -11.02 17.05
CA PHE A 173 3.64 -11.22 16.95
C PHE A 173 4.02 -12.67 17.29
N ILE A 174 3.49 -13.25 18.36
CA ILE A 174 3.82 -14.65 18.69
C ILE A 174 3.24 -15.61 17.64
N GLN A 175 1.97 -15.42 17.27
CA GLN A 175 1.29 -16.34 16.35
C GLN A 175 1.93 -16.39 14.97
N ASP A 176 2.22 -15.22 14.41
CA ASP A 176 2.57 -15.11 13.00
C ASP A 176 4.06 -14.82 12.77
N TYR A 177 4.82 -14.37 13.79
CA TYR A 177 6.28 -14.24 13.72
C TYR A 177 6.98 -15.37 14.50
N VAL A 178 6.79 -15.45 15.83
CA VAL A 178 7.53 -16.43 16.66
C VAL A 178 7.19 -17.87 16.27
N PHE A 179 5.92 -18.15 15.96
CA PHE A 179 5.47 -19.45 15.48
C PHE A 179 5.30 -19.51 13.96
N ALA A 180 5.98 -18.65 13.19
CA ALA A 180 5.87 -18.63 11.74
C ALA A 180 6.21 -19.99 11.11
N ASP A 181 7.26 -20.65 11.59
CA ASP A 181 7.76 -21.92 11.04
C ASP A 181 7.07 -23.16 11.66
N SER A 182 6.15 -22.96 12.61
CA SER A 182 5.35 -24.05 13.18
C SER A 182 4.27 -24.53 12.19
N THR A 183 4.16 -25.86 12.03
CA THR A 183 3.11 -26.52 11.23
C THR A 183 1.77 -26.63 11.95
N GLU A 184 1.68 -26.12 13.18
CA GLU A 184 0.46 -26.22 13.98
C GLU A 184 -0.69 -25.37 13.43
N GLU A 185 -1.92 -25.84 13.63
CA GLU A 185 -3.10 -25.06 13.28
C GLU A 185 -3.20 -23.76 14.09
N ARG A 186 -3.81 -22.74 13.48
CA ARG A 186 -3.95 -21.40 14.07
C ARG A 186 -4.52 -21.39 15.50
N GLY A 187 -5.47 -22.28 15.80
CA GLY A 187 -6.05 -22.41 17.14
C GLY A 187 -5.04 -22.87 18.20
N LYS A 188 -4.11 -23.77 17.85
CA LYS A 188 -3.04 -24.20 18.76
C LYS A 188 -2.00 -23.09 18.96
N LYS A 189 -1.63 -22.39 17.87
CA LYS A 189 -0.76 -21.20 17.95
C LYS A 189 -1.35 -20.13 18.85
N PHE A 190 -2.67 -19.90 18.79
CA PHE A 190 -3.37 -18.97 19.66
C PHE A 190 -3.23 -19.36 21.13
N VAL A 191 -3.53 -20.61 21.49
CA VAL A 191 -3.45 -21.07 22.89
C VAL A 191 -2.02 -20.95 23.42
N LYS A 192 -1.02 -21.35 22.63
CA LYS A 192 0.39 -21.21 23.00
C LYS A 192 0.82 -19.75 23.14
N ALA A 193 0.34 -18.87 22.27
CA ALA A 193 0.66 -17.45 22.33
C ALA A 193 0.08 -16.81 23.60
N MET A 194 -1.15 -17.16 23.97
CA MET A 194 -1.77 -16.72 25.22
C MET A 194 -0.98 -17.22 26.45
N GLN A 195 -0.59 -18.50 26.46
CA GLN A 195 0.23 -19.07 27.54
C GLN A 195 1.58 -18.38 27.66
N LEU A 196 2.24 -18.09 26.53
CA LEU A 196 3.53 -17.41 26.52
C LEU A 196 3.40 -15.97 27.05
N LEU A 197 2.38 -15.22 26.63
CA LEU A 197 2.13 -13.86 27.13
C LEU A 197 1.84 -13.82 28.64
N GLN A 198 1.07 -14.79 29.13
CA GLN A 198 0.79 -14.93 30.56
C GLN A 198 2.04 -15.33 31.35
N LYS A 199 2.81 -16.31 30.84
CA LYS A 199 4.06 -16.79 31.46
C LYS A 199 5.10 -15.69 31.56
N GLU A 200 5.33 -14.96 30.47
CA GLU A 200 6.29 -13.88 30.43
C GLU A 200 5.76 -12.60 31.09
N ASN A 201 4.50 -12.59 31.57
CA ASN A 201 3.86 -11.47 32.26
C ASN A 201 4.08 -10.13 31.52
N VAL A 202 3.77 -10.12 30.21
CA VAL A 202 4.00 -8.94 29.36
C VAL A 202 2.93 -7.89 29.63
N GLY A 203 3.35 -6.65 29.87
CA GLY A 203 2.45 -5.52 30.06
C GLY A 203 1.77 -5.07 28.77
N GLU A 204 0.66 -4.33 28.91
CA GLU A 204 0.09 -3.60 27.78
C GLU A 204 1.07 -2.52 27.29
N CYS A 205 1.14 -2.35 25.97
CA CYS A 205 1.94 -1.30 25.38
C CYS A 205 1.31 0.06 25.68
N LYS A 206 1.97 0.87 26.51
CA LYS A 206 1.68 2.30 26.62
C LYS A 206 2.20 2.97 25.35
N ILE A 207 1.36 3.06 24.32
CA ILE A 207 1.68 3.78 23.10
C ILE A 207 1.95 5.24 23.48
N LYS A 208 3.22 5.64 23.46
CA LYS A 208 3.57 7.06 23.43
C LYS A 208 3.36 7.52 22.00
N GLU A 209 2.44 8.46 21.80
CA GLU A 209 2.39 9.20 20.55
C GLU A 209 3.76 9.86 20.35
N LEU A 210 4.57 9.31 19.46
CA LEU A 210 5.74 10.00 18.96
C LEU A 210 5.22 11.15 18.11
N LYS A 211 5.03 12.32 18.73
CA LYS A 211 4.83 13.56 18.01
C LYS A 211 6.05 13.77 17.12
N ARG A 212 5.90 13.51 15.82
CA ARG A 212 6.94 13.78 14.85
C ARG A 212 7.20 15.27 14.86
N GLU A 213 8.45 15.65 15.06
CA GLU A 213 8.84 17.03 14.80
C GLU A 213 8.54 17.36 13.33
N PRO A 214 8.01 18.57 13.05
CA PRO A 214 7.75 18.96 11.68
C PRO A 214 9.06 19.02 10.89
N PHE A 215 8.98 18.72 9.60
CA PHE A 215 10.11 18.92 8.68
C PHE A 215 10.55 20.38 8.72
N LYS A 216 11.85 20.62 8.88
CA LYS A 216 12.45 21.96 8.82
C LYS A 216 13.40 22.01 7.64
N PHE A 217 13.01 22.77 6.62
CA PHE A 217 13.85 22.96 5.44
C PHE A 217 15.07 23.83 5.79
N ASN A 218 16.25 23.22 5.79
CA ASN A 218 17.50 23.94 5.99
C ASN A 218 18.07 24.42 4.65
N LYS A 219 17.91 25.71 4.32
CA LYS A 219 18.49 26.31 3.10
C LYS A 219 20.01 26.29 3.08
N THR A 220 20.69 26.26 4.23
CA THR A 220 22.16 26.31 4.29
C THR A 220 22.83 25.02 3.81
N GLN A 221 22.04 23.95 3.56
CA GLN A 221 22.53 22.71 2.98
C GLN A 221 22.73 22.81 1.45
N ILE A 222 22.03 23.75 0.81
CA ILE A 222 22.09 23.97 -0.63
C ILE A 222 23.44 24.61 -0.96
N ASP A 223 24.09 24.04 -1.98
CA ASP A 223 25.31 24.57 -2.56
C ASP A 223 24.99 25.76 -3.48
N ARG A 224 25.95 26.67 -3.65
CA ARG A 224 25.83 27.76 -4.63
C ARG A 224 25.95 27.25 -6.06
N ASN A 225 26.64 26.12 -6.25
CA ASN A 225 26.86 25.51 -7.56
C ASN A 225 25.91 24.31 -7.75
N PHE A 226 25.48 24.08 -8.99
CA PHE A 226 24.62 22.96 -9.37
C PHE A 226 25.31 21.96 -10.30
N ASP A 227 26.59 22.19 -10.63
CA ASP A 227 27.32 21.52 -11.72
C ASP A 227 27.39 19.99 -11.58
N ARG A 228 27.60 19.46 -10.36
CA ARG A 228 27.72 18.00 -10.16
C ARG A 228 26.38 17.30 -10.33
N ALA A 229 25.33 17.88 -9.76
CA ALA A 229 23.97 17.37 -9.92
C ALA A 229 23.52 17.50 -11.38
N GLU A 230 23.80 18.62 -12.05
CA GLU A 230 23.51 18.84 -13.46
C GLU A 230 24.21 17.81 -14.34
N SER A 231 25.55 17.67 -14.27
CA SER A 231 26.32 16.67 -15.02
C SER A 231 25.83 15.26 -14.75
N TYR A 232 25.56 14.91 -13.49
CA TYR A 232 25.03 13.58 -13.17
C TYR A 232 23.65 13.33 -13.82
N LEU A 233 22.71 14.28 -13.72
CA LEU A 233 21.37 14.13 -14.28
C LEU A 233 21.38 14.12 -15.82
N THR A 234 22.24 14.92 -16.44
CA THR A 234 22.29 15.05 -17.89
C THR A 234 23.15 13.96 -18.54
N GLU A 235 24.38 13.75 -18.07
CA GLU A 235 25.36 12.85 -18.67
C GLU A 235 25.17 11.41 -18.21
N LYS A 236 24.99 11.17 -16.91
CA LYS A 236 24.86 9.80 -16.36
C LYS A 236 23.42 9.27 -16.40
N ARG A 237 22.43 10.16 -16.27
CA ARG A 237 21.01 9.79 -16.30
C ARG A 237 20.30 10.09 -17.61
N GLY A 238 20.94 10.81 -18.53
CA GLY A 238 20.42 11.01 -19.88
C GLY A 238 19.28 12.01 -19.99
N LEU A 239 19.05 12.84 -18.96
CA LEU A 239 18.03 13.88 -19.00
C LEU A 239 18.47 15.03 -19.92
N SER A 240 17.51 15.76 -20.49
CA SER A 240 17.84 16.97 -21.25
C SER A 240 18.28 18.09 -20.31
N PRO A 241 19.33 18.85 -20.68
CA PRO A 241 19.73 20.04 -19.93
C PRO A 241 18.59 21.05 -19.78
N THR A 242 17.74 21.20 -20.80
CA THR A 242 16.55 22.07 -20.73
C THR A 242 15.61 21.69 -19.59
N LEU A 243 15.32 20.39 -19.40
CA LEU A 243 14.47 19.94 -18.29
C LEU A 243 15.14 20.16 -16.94
N VAL A 244 16.40 19.78 -16.82
CA VAL A 244 17.18 19.92 -15.58
C VAL A 244 17.27 21.39 -15.17
N ASN A 245 17.58 22.28 -16.10
CA ASN A 245 17.78 23.70 -15.82
C ASN A 245 16.46 24.42 -15.52
N GLU A 246 15.35 24.05 -16.18
CA GLU A 246 14.04 24.59 -15.81
C GLU A 246 13.64 24.15 -14.39
N LEU A 247 13.80 22.87 -14.04
CA LEU A 247 13.46 22.39 -12.69
C LEU A 247 14.35 23.02 -11.61
N HIS A 248 15.64 23.24 -11.91
CA HIS A 248 16.54 23.93 -11.00
C HIS A 248 16.14 25.40 -10.82
N LYS A 249 15.85 26.11 -11.91
CA LYS A 249 15.36 27.51 -11.89
C LYS A 249 14.08 27.67 -11.05
N GLN A 250 13.20 26.68 -11.06
CA GLN A 250 11.96 26.68 -10.26
C GLN A 250 12.19 26.34 -8.77
N GLY A 251 13.43 26.04 -8.37
CA GLY A 251 13.79 25.57 -7.03
C GLY A 251 13.13 24.23 -6.70
N ILE A 252 12.98 23.36 -7.68
CA ILE A 252 12.39 22.02 -7.54
C ILE A 252 13.50 20.96 -7.37
N ILE A 253 14.64 21.17 -8.04
CA ILE A 253 15.85 20.38 -7.84
C ILE A 253 17.02 21.30 -7.47
N GLU A 254 17.87 20.81 -6.57
CA GLU A 254 19.01 21.55 -6.03
C GLU A 254 20.21 20.61 -5.88
N GLN A 255 21.36 21.17 -5.52
CA GLN A 255 22.55 20.43 -5.13
C GLN A 255 22.89 20.73 -3.66
N ASP A 256 23.33 19.73 -2.90
CA ASP A 256 23.91 19.97 -1.58
C ASP A 256 25.42 20.21 -1.63
N LYS A 257 26.00 20.69 -0.53
CA LYS A 257 27.44 20.96 -0.40
C LYS A 257 28.36 19.75 -0.62
N PHE A 258 27.82 18.54 -0.69
CA PHE A 258 28.56 17.32 -0.97
C PHE A 258 28.43 16.89 -2.45
N GLY A 259 27.73 17.68 -3.27
CA GLY A 259 27.47 17.40 -4.68
C GLY A 259 26.34 16.41 -4.94
N ASN A 260 25.50 16.09 -3.94
CA ASN A 260 24.34 15.23 -4.15
C ASN A 260 23.19 16.02 -4.79
N ALA A 261 22.44 15.37 -5.67
CA ALA A 261 21.19 15.92 -6.18
C ALA A 261 20.09 15.86 -5.11
N LEU A 262 19.44 16.99 -4.88
CA LEU A 262 18.30 17.15 -4.00
C LEU A 262 17.02 17.32 -4.82
N PHE A 263 16.05 16.48 -4.56
CA PHE A 263 14.70 16.55 -5.13
C PHE A 263 13.76 17.07 -4.05
N LEU A 264 13.38 18.35 -4.13
CA LEU A 264 12.61 19.01 -3.08
C LEU A 264 11.12 18.66 -3.22
N TRP A 265 10.47 18.27 -2.11
CA TRP A 265 9.04 17.97 -2.07
C TRP A 265 8.27 19.28 -1.87
N LYS A 266 8.25 20.10 -2.92
CA LYS A 266 7.61 21.42 -2.90
C LYS A 266 6.09 21.25 -2.97
N ASP A 267 5.40 21.73 -1.95
CA ASP A 267 3.94 21.75 -1.92
C ASP A 267 3.40 22.80 -2.89
N SER A 268 2.54 22.39 -3.82
CA SER A 268 2.03 23.26 -4.89
C SER A 268 1.06 24.32 -4.39
N VAL A 269 0.47 24.13 -3.19
CA VAL A 269 -0.47 25.08 -2.58
C VAL A 269 0.27 26.15 -1.76
N SER A 270 1.15 25.74 -0.84
CA SER A 270 1.85 26.65 0.08
C SER A 270 3.23 27.12 -0.42
N ASN A 271 3.77 26.50 -1.47
CA ASN A 271 5.17 26.65 -1.91
C ASN A 271 6.23 26.27 -0.86
N SER A 272 5.83 25.67 0.27
CA SER A 272 6.76 25.21 1.30
C SER A 272 7.40 23.87 0.92
N ILE A 273 8.63 23.64 1.39
CA ILE A 273 9.32 22.36 1.18
C ILE A 273 8.93 21.42 2.32
N LYS A 274 8.30 20.30 1.97
CA LYS A 274 7.76 19.31 2.92
C LYS A 274 8.70 18.14 3.19
N GLY A 275 9.75 18.02 2.39
CA GLY A 275 10.72 16.94 2.48
C GLY A 275 11.74 17.04 1.35
N ILE A 276 12.73 16.16 1.40
CA ILE A 276 13.79 16.10 0.37
C ILE A 276 14.14 14.64 0.12
N THR A 277 14.19 14.27 -1.16
CA THR A 277 14.84 13.05 -1.60
C THR A 277 16.24 13.38 -2.08
N LYS A 278 17.24 12.73 -1.49
CA LYS A 278 18.66 12.91 -1.75
C LYS A 278 19.20 11.76 -2.58
N GLN A 279 19.90 12.09 -3.66
CA GLN A 279 20.51 11.15 -4.58
C GLN A 279 21.99 11.47 -4.78
N GLY A 280 22.84 10.50 -4.46
CA GLY A 280 24.28 10.59 -4.69
C GLY A 280 24.59 10.64 -6.19
N THR A 281 25.59 11.47 -6.52
CA THR A 281 26.08 11.69 -7.89
C THR A 281 27.36 10.90 -8.18
N CYS A 282 28.09 10.48 -7.14
CA CYS A 282 29.22 9.56 -7.24
C CYS A 282 28.74 8.10 -7.23
N ILE A 283 29.24 7.32 -8.20
CA ILE A 283 28.95 5.89 -8.30
C ILE A 283 30.06 5.10 -7.58
N ASP A 284 29.70 4.41 -6.50
CA ASP A 284 30.55 3.54 -5.70
C ASP A 284 29.75 2.30 -5.26
N HIS A 285 29.96 1.18 -5.95
CA HIS A 285 29.29 -0.09 -5.67
C HIS A 285 29.84 -0.80 -4.44
N ASN A 286 31.07 -0.51 -4.01
CA ASN A 286 31.62 -1.07 -2.79
C ASN A 286 30.94 -0.44 -1.56
N LYS A 287 30.71 0.88 -1.61
CA LYS A 287 30.08 1.62 -0.52
C LYS A 287 28.56 1.52 -0.50
N PHE A 288 27.91 1.54 -1.67
CA PHE A 288 26.45 1.62 -1.79
C PHE A 288 25.80 0.35 -2.34
N GLY A 289 26.56 -0.74 -2.45
CA GLY A 289 26.11 -2.05 -2.92
C GLY A 289 25.56 -2.01 -4.35
N LYS A 290 24.55 -2.85 -4.62
CA LYS A 290 23.93 -2.99 -5.95
C LYS A 290 23.47 -1.66 -6.55
N ARG A 291 23.03 -0.70 -5.73
CA ARG A 291 22.52 0.61 -6.20
C ARG A 291 23.64 1.54 -6.68
N GLY A 292 24.87 1.34 -6.20
CA GLY A 292 26.04 2.12 -6.57
C GLY A 292 26.01 3.59 -6.16
N THR A 293 24.91 4.10 -5.60
CA THR A 293 24.77 5.52 -5.24
C THR A 293 23.97 5.65 -3.94
N LEU A 294 24.24 6.72 -3.18
CA LEU A 294 23.41 7.10 -2.05
C LEU A 294 21.96 7.37 -2.52
N LYS A 295 20.96 6.81 -1.84
CA LYS A 295 19.57 7.26 -1.92
C LYS A 295 19.00 7.36 -0.51
N ARG A 296 18.43 8.51 -0.16
CA ARG A 296 17.88 8.75 1.17
C ARG A 296 16.75 9.78 1.12
N ILE A 297 15.76 9.64 1.99
CA ILE A 297 14.78 10.69 2.29
C ILE A 297 15.24 11.40 3.57
N GLU A 298 15.22 12.73 3.57
CA GLU A 298 15.61 13.52 4.75
C GLU A 298 14.71 13.23 5.96
N LYS A 299 15.30 13.33 7.15
CA LYS A 299 14.56 13.04 8.40
C LYS A 299 13.37 13.98 8.54
N ASN A 300 12.29 13.46 9.15
CA ASN A 300 11.06 14.19 9.42
C ASN A 300 10.30 14.70 8.18
N SER A 301 10.68 14.29 6.96
CA SER A 301 9.92 14.59 5.75
C SER A 301 8.44 14.21 5.91
N GLU A 302 7.56 15.09 5.47
CA GLU A 302 6.13 15.03 5.75
C GLU A 302 5.46 13.82 5.09
N TYR A 303 4.58 13.17 5.83
CA TYR A 303 3.88 11.99 5.35
C TYR A 303 2.88 12.35 4.25
N GLY A 304 2.78 11.52 3.21
CA GLY A 304 1.90 11.76 2.05
C GLY A 304 2.50 12.68 0.99
N TYR A 305 3.63 13.34 1.28
CA TYR A 305 4.36 14.13 0.29
C TYR A 305 5.43 13.30 -0.44
N GLY A 306 5.84 13.80 -1.60
CA GLY A 306 6.87 13.23 -2.46
C GLY A 306 7.45 14.28 -3.38
N PHE A 307 8.45 13.91 -4.19
CA PHE A 307 8.94 14.81 -5.22
C PHE A 307 7.89 14.99 -6.31
N SER A 308 7.58 16.23 -6.69
CA SER A 308 6.62 16.49 -7.77
C SER A 308 7.00 17.70 -8.60
N PHE A 309 6.63 17.67 -9.87
CA PHE A 309 6.74 18.80 -10.78
C PHE A 309 5.62 18.76 -11.82
N ASP A 310 5.31 19.91 -12.41
CA ASP A 310 4.29 20.04 -13.45
C ASP A 310 4.91 20.15 -14.84
N SER A 311 4.13 19.92 -15.89
CA SER A 311 4.57 20.14 -17.27
C SER A 311 4.89 21.62 -17.52
N PHE A 312 5.78 21.91 -18.48
CA PHE A 312 6.26 23.27 -18.75
C PHE A 312 5.15 24.30 -19.00
N ASP A 313 4.06 23.92 -19.66
CA ASP A 313 2.91 24.80 -19.86
C ASP A 313 2.26 25.22 -18.53
N VAL A 314 2.17 24.30 -17.56
CA VAL A 314 1.65 24.59 -16.22
C VAL A 314 2.64 25.45 -15.43
N MET A 315 3.93 25.14 -15.48
CA MET A 315 4.99 25.93 -14.82
C MET A 315 5.06 27.37 -15.35
N GLN A 316 4.76 27.58 -16.63
CA GLN A 316 4.68 28.89 -17.26
C GLN A 316 3.34 29.60 -17.06
N GLY A 317 2.41 29.02 -16.27
CA GLY A 317 1.09 29.59 -16.02
C GLY A 317 0.12 29.52 -17.21
N LYS A 318 0.46 28.76 -18.26
CA LYS A 318 -0.36 28.59 -19.49
C LYS A 318 -1.29 27.38 -19.43
N GLY A 319 -1.28 26.64 -18.33
CA GLY A 319 -2.05 25.39 -18.17
C GLY A 319 -2.44 25.11 -16.73
N SER A 320 -3.11 23.97 -16.54
CA SER A 320 -3.42 23.40 -15.22
C SER A 320 -3.11 21.91 -15.21
N PRO A 321 -2.73 21.30 -14.07
CA PRO A 321 -2.38 19.89 -13.99
C PRO A 321 -3.61 18.97 -14.05
N GLU A 322 -4.30 18.94 -15.18
CA GLU A 322 -5.52 18.17 -15.42
C GLU A 322 -5.26 16.65 -15.49
N ASN A 323 -4.01 16.23 -15.58
CA ASN A 323 -3.58 14.84 -15.55
C ASN A 323 -2.54 14.64 -14.45
N ILE A 324 -2.50 13.45 -13.85
CA ILE A 324 -1.47 13.09 -12.88
C ILE A 324 -0.82 11.75 -13.22
N ARG A 325 0.50 11.69 -13.07
CA ARG A 325 1.33 10.51 -13.36
C ARG A 325 2.21 10.20 -12.15
N PHE A 326 2.13 8.97 -11.64
CA PHE A 326 2.87 8.50 -10.46
C PHE A 326 4.03 7.58 -10.83
N PHE A 327 5.18 7.73 -10.16
CA PHE A 327 6.42 7.00 -10.44
C PHE A 327 7.09 6.53 -9.14
N GLU A 328 7.92 5.50 -9.22
CA GLU A 328 8.66 4.99 -8.06
C GLU A 328 9.81 5.89 -7.61
N SER A 329 10.39 6.68 -8.53
CA SER A 329 11.52 7.57 -8.22
C SER A 329 11.43 8.91 -8.96
N SER A 330 12.15 9.92 -8.43
CA SER A 330 12.23 11.26 -9.03
C SER A 330 12.82 11.24 -10.44
N ILE A 331 13.85 10.41 -10.66
CA ILE A 331 14.51 10.28 -11.96
C ILE A 331 13.59 9.60 -12.98
N ASP A 332 12.77 8.63 -12.57
CA ASP A 332 11.78 8.00 -13.46
C ASP A 332 10.72 8.99 -13.91
N ALA A 333 10.20 9.81 -12.98
CA ALA A 333 9.24 10.86 -13.30
C ALA A 333 9.80 11.85 -14.32
N MET A 334 11.04 12.32 -14.11
CA MET A 334 11.73 13.20 -15.05
C MET A 334 12.01 12.50 -16.38
N SER A 335 12.40 11.23 -16.36
CA SER A 335 12.74 10.47 -17.56
C SER A 335 11.53 10.26 -18.45
N TYR A 336 10.38 9.92 -17.86
CA TYR A 336 9.12 9.80 -18.57
C TYR A 336 8.69 11.11 -19.24
N TYR A 337 8.77 12.23 -18.50
CA TYR A 337 8.46 13.54 -19.08
C TYR A 337 9.42 13.89 -20.22
N ASN A 338 10.71 13.63 -20.05
CA ASN A 338 11.75 13.93 -21.04
C ASN A 338 11.54 13.19 -22.38
N LEU A 339 10.96 11.99 -22.37
CA LEU A 339 10.70 11.21 -23.58
C LEU A 339 9.68 11.89 -24.51
N ASN A 340 8.70 12.63 -23.97
CA ASN A 340 7.69 13.27 -24.81
C ASN A 340 7.00 14.50 -24.18
N PRO A 341 7.75 15.59 -23.92
CA PRO A 341 7.22 16.73 -23.18
C PRO A 341 6.03 17.41 -23.89
N LYS A 342 5.98 17.36 -25.22
CA LYS A 342 4.90 17.96 -26.02
C LYS A 342 3.56 17.22 -25.90
N LYS A 343 3.57 15.90 -25.67
CA LYS A 343 2.35 15.09 -25.49
C LYS A 343 1.87 15.03 -24.04
N LEU A 344 2.63 15.57 -23.11
CA LEU A 344 2.39 15.49 -21.68
C LEU A 344 2.09 16.88 -21.07
N SER A 345 1.41 17.74 -21.83
CA SER A 345 0.93 19.04 -21.32
C SER A 345 -0.15 18.86 -20.25
N ASN A 346 -0.42 19.92 -19.48
CA ASN A 346 -1.41 19.91 -18.40
C ASN A 346 -1.27 18.69 -17.48
N THR A 347 -0.03 18.32 -17.11
CA THR A 347 0.25 17.08 -16.38
C THR A 347 1.14 17.35 -15.17
N ARG A 348 0.78 16.76 -14.03
CA ARG A 348 1.62 16.66 -12.83
C ARG A 348 2.32 15.31 -12.78
N PHE A 349 3.60 15.32 -12.46
CA PHE A 349 4.43 14.13 -12.27
C PHE A 349 4.81 14.03 -10.80
N VAL A 350 4.58 12.87 -10.20
CA VAL A 350 4.80 12.65 -8.76
C VAL A 350 5.64 11.40 -8.56
N SER A 351 6.73 11.52 -7.83
CA SER A 351 7.45 10.38 -7.28
C SER A 351 6.91 10.01 -5.91
N MET A 352 6.60 8.74 -5.73
CA MET A 352 6.19 8.16 -4.46
C MET A 352 7.38 7.77 -3.57
N ASP A 353 8.61 7.83 -4.12
CA ASP A 353 9.84 7.34 -3.49
C ASP A 353 9.69 5.92 -2.90
N GLY A 354 9.32 5.00 -3.78
CA GLY A 354 8.81 3.66 -3.47
C GLY A 354 7.28 3.57 -3.63
N LEU A 355 6.73 2.37 -3.62
CA LEU A 355 5.31 2.07 -3.90
C LEU A 355 4.35 2.51 -2.76
N LYS A 356 4.28 3.82 -2.47
CA LYS A 356 3.52 4.41 -1.36
C LYS A 356 2.14 4.91 -1.81
N LYS A 357 1.09 4.19 -1.41
CA LYS A 357 -0.33 4.51 -1.72
C LYS A 357 -0.80 5.84 -1.13
N GLU A 358 -0.20 6.29 -0.04
CA GLU A 358 -0.65 7.49 0.66
C GLU A 358 -0.21 8.77 -0.05
N VAL A 359 0.93 8.72 -0.77
CA VAL A 359 1.33 9.77 -1.70
C VAL A 359 0.33 9.88 -2.85
N VAL A 360 -0.15 8.74 -3.37
CA VAL A 360 -1.16 8.69 -4.43
C VAL A 360 -2.45 9.39 -3.99
N ALA A 361 -3.00 8.98 -2.85
CA ALA A 361 -4.22 9.55 -2.31
C ALA A 361 -4.07 11.06 -2.03
N HIS A 362 -2.96 11.48 -1.43
CA HIS A 362 -2.69 12.88 -1.13
C HIS A 362 -2.68 13.74 -2.39
N TYR A 363 -1.89 13.38 -3.40
CA TYR A 363 -1.76 14.19 -4.60
C TYR A 363 -2.99 14.19 -5.50
N ILE A 364 -3.79 13.11 -5.52
CA ILE A 364 -5.12 13.13 -6.17
C ILE A 364 -5.99 14.20 -5.51
N ASN A 365 -6.07 14.22 -4.18
CA ASN A 365 -6.91 15.17 -3.45
C ASN A 365 -6.44 16.62 -3.61
N VAL A 366 -5.13 16.87 -3.47
CA VAL A 366 -4.56 18.22 -3.62
C VAL A 366 -4.78 18.73 -5.04
N THR A 367 -4.44 17.93 -6.05
CA THR A 367 -4.57 18.34 -7.45
C THR A 367 -6.04 18.55 -7.84
N ALA A 368 -6.95 17.69 -7.38
CA ALA A 368 -8.38 17.89 -7.59
C ALA A 368 -8.88 19.18 -6.94
N GLY A 369 -8.42 19.50 -5.72
CA GLY A 369 -8.74 20.76 -5.03
C GLY A 369 -8.22 22.00 -5.77
N GLU A 370 -6.99 21.95 -6.31
CA GLU A 370 -6.41 23.03 -7.12
C GLU A 370 -7.17 23.25 -8.41
N LEU A 371 -7.53 22.18 -9.11
CA LEU A 371 -8.32 22.24 -10.34
C LEU A 371 -9.72 22.79 -10.06
N ALA A 372 -10.37 22.35 -8.97
CA ALA A 372 -11.68 22.81 -8.59
C ALA A 372 -11.74 24.33 -8.36
N LYS A 373 -10.70 24.92 -7.76
CA LYS A 373 -10.58 26.39 -7.60
C LYS A 373 -10.52 27.13 -8.94
N LYS A 374 -10.07 26.46 -10.00
CA LYS A 374 -9.98 26.99 -11.37
C LYS A 374 -11.17 26.58 -12.25
N GLY A 375 -12.22 25.98 -11.69
CA GLY A 375 -13.36 25.45 -12.46
C GLY A 375 -13.00 24.28 -13.40
N LYS A 376 -11.91 23.58 -13.11
CA LYS A 376 -11.40 22.44 -13.90
C LYS A 376 -11.53 21.13 -13.11
N LYS A 377 -11.40 20.01 -13.81
CA LYS A 377 -11.45 18.67 -13.22
C LYS A 377 -10.27 17.81 -13.62
N LEU A 378 -9.94 16.84 -12.76
CA LEU A 378 -8.93 15.83 -13.04
C LEU A 378 -9.46 14.89 -14.13
N LYS A 379 -8.70 14.74 -15.21
CA LYS A 379 -9.06 13.99 -16.41
C LYS A 379 -8.46 12.59 -16.44
N SER A 380 -7.22 12.42 -15.98
CA SER A 380 -6.58 11.10 -15.99
C SER A 380 -5.56 10.92 -14.89
N ILE A 381 -5.46 9.68 -14.42
CA ILE A 381 -4.44 9.19 -13.50
C ILE A 381 -3.72 8.03 -14.17
N ALA A 382 -2.40 8.01 -14.14
CA ALA A 382 -1.66 6.82 -14.53
C ALA A 382 -0.41 6.57 -13.69
N PHE A 383 0.08 5.34 -13.76
CA PHE A 383 1.20 4.86 -12.96
C PHE A 383 2.32 4.33 -13.84
N GLY A 384 3.47 5.01 -13.81
CA GLY A 384 4.72 4.56 -14.41
C GLY A 384 5.63 3.91 -13.38
N VAL A 385 5.12 2.89 -12.69
CA VAL A 385 5.91 2.05 -11.78
C VAL A 385 6.83 1.11 -12.55
N ASP A 386 7.80 0.49 -11.89
CA ASP A 386 8.74 -0.42 -12.53
C ASP A 386 8.00 -1.62 -13.13
N ASN A 387 8.53 -2.18 -14.22
CA ASN A 387 7.96 -3.37 -14.82
C ASN A 387 8.55 -4.66 -14.20
N ASP A 388 8.37 -4.78 -12.88
CA ASP A 388 8.77 -5.95 -12.09
C ASP A 388 7.62 -6.53 -11.24
N GLU A 389 7.91 -7.57 -10.47
CA GLU A 389 6.90 -8.23 -9.65
C GLU A 389 6.25 -7.28 -8.63
N ALA A 390 7.02 -6.39 -8.01
CA ALA A 390 6.51 -5.46 -7.00
C ALA A 390 5.62 -4.40 -7.65
N GLY A 391 6.06 -3.81 -8.77
CA GLY A 391 5.28 -2.85 -9.55
C GLY A 391 3.99 -3.46 -10.09
N ASN A 392 4.02 -4.68 -10.61
CA ASN A 392 2.84 -5.39 -11.11
C ASN A 392 1.81 -5.67 -10.01
N LYS A 393 2.26 -6.15 -8.83
CA LYS A 393 1.39 -6.34 -7.66
C LYS A 393 0.78 -5.02 -7.18
N PHE A 394 1.52 -3.92 -7.27
CA PHE A 394 1.01 -2.61 -6.92
C PHE A 394 -0.07 -2.13 -7.90
N MET A 395 0.14 -2.32 -9.21
CA MET A 395 -0.85 -2.00 -10.23
C MET A 395 -2.15 -2.78 -10.03
N GLU A 396 -2.07 -4.07 -9.71
CA GLU A 396 -3.25 -4.91 -9.43
C GLU A 396 -4.03 -4.43 -8.20
N LYS A 397 -3.33 -3.93 -7.18
CA LYS A 397 -3.97 -3.31 -6.01
C LYS A 397 -4.61 -1.98 -6.37
N MET A 398 -3.93 -1.15 -7.16
CA MET A 398 -4.43 0.16 -7.57
C MET A 398 -5.64 0.04 -8.51
N SER A 399 -5.66 -0.92 -9.43
CA SER A 399 -6.79 -1.11 -10.35
C SER A 399 -8.10 -1.48 -9.65
N LYS A 400 -8.04 -1.97 -8.41
CA LYS A 400 -9.21 -2.25 -7.56
C LYS A 400 -9.74 -0.99 -6.86
N LEU A 401 -9.02 0.13 -6.91
CA LEU A 401 -9.45 1.39 -6.32
C LEU A 401 -10.27 2.20 -7.34
N GLU A 402 -11.43 2.67 -6.91
CA GLU A 402 -12.21 3.64 -7.67
C GLU A 402 -11.77 5.05 -7.28
N ALA A 403 -11.12 5.76 -8.21
CA ALA A 403 -10.98 7.21 -8.09
C ALA A 403 -12.23 7.85 -8.70
N LYS A 404 -12.91 8.73 -7.96
CA LYS A 404 -14.06 9.51 -8.48
C LYS A 404 -13.69 10.98 -8.50
N ASN A 405 -14.09 11.68 -9.56
CA ASN A 405 -14.01 13.13 -9.57
C ASN A 405 -15.16 13.75 -8.76
N ARG A 406 -15.20 15.08 -8.70
CA ARG A 406 -16.21 15.84 -7.94
C ARG A 406 -17.64 15.61 -8.44
N ASP A 407 -17.79 15.24 -9.71
CA ASP A 407 -19.08 14.97 -10.36
C ASP A 407 -19.53 13.51 -10.16
N GLY A 408 -18.75 12.71 -9.42
CA GLY A 408 -19.00 11.29 -9.22
C GLY A 408 -18.55 10.39 -10.38
N GLU A 409 -17.94 10.95 -11.43
CA GLU A 409 -17.44 10.18 -12.56
C GLU A 409 -16.18 9.41 -12.17
N SER A 410 -16.16 8.12 -12.49
CA SER A 410 -14.99 7.26 -12.26
C SER A 410 -13.83 7.67 -13.18
N ILE A 411 -12.70 8.04 -12.57
CA ILE A 411 -11.44 8.26 -13.25
C ILE A 411 -10.72 6.92 -13.39
N SER A 412 -10.61 6.43 -14.62
CA SER A 412 -9.83 5.21 -14.89
C SER A 412 -8.37 5.39 -14.48
N LEU A 413 -7.87 4.45 -13.67
CA LEU A 413 -6.45 4.35 -13.31
C LEU A 413 -5.73 3.57 -14.41
N LYS A 414 -4.80 4.21 -15.12
CA LYS A 414 -4.10 3.60 -16.26
C LYS A 414 -2.71 3.11 -15.88
N SER A 415 -2.28 2.00 -16.46
CA SER A 415 -0.87 1.65 -16.47
C SER A 415 -0.12 2.52 -17.47
N ALA A 416 1.06 2.97 -17.07
CA ALA A 416 2.06 3.60 -17.91
C ALA A 416 3.43 3.01 -17.55
N GLN A 417 3.51 1.70 -17.31
CA GLN A 417 4.77 1.01 -17.01
C GLN A 417 5.70 1.03 -18.24
N PRO A 418 7.03 1.04 -18.03
CA PRO A 418 7.98 0.95 -19.13
C PRO A 418 7.88 -0.40 -19.83
N SER A 419 8.20 -0.44 -21.13
CA SER A 419 8.28 -1.69 -21.87
C SER A 419 9.51 -2.48 -21.46
N LYS A 420 9.34 -3.74 -21.06
CA LYS A 420 10.45 -4.65 -20.71
C LYS A 420 11.50 -4.77 -21.82
N LYS A 421 11.11 -4.51 -23.08
CA LYS A 421 12.03 -4.51 -24.23
C LYS A 421 13.11 -3.43 -24.12
N TYR A 422 12.77 -2.28 -23.53
CA TYR A 422 13.62 -1.08 -23.55
C TYR A 422 14.21 -0.73 -22.17
N GLY A 423 13.72 -1.34 -21.10
CA GLY A 423 14.22 -1.08 -19.75
C GLY A 423 13.33 -1.64 -18.65
N LYS A 424 13.89 -1.76 -17.43
CA LYS A 424 13.11 -2.13 -16.24
C LYS A 424 12.32 -0.92 -15.71
N ASP A 425 12.97 0.24 -15.69
CA ASP A 425 12.43 1.52 -15.22
C ASP A 425 12.40 2.56 -16.35
N TRP A 426 11.88 3.76 -16.08
CA TRP A 426 11.78 4.81 -17.10
C TRP A 426 13.12 5.46 -17.42
N ASN A 427 14.09 5.41 -16.51
CA ASN A 427 15.44 5.89 -16.78
C ASN A 427 16.19 4.98 -17.77
N ASP A 428 16.03 3.66 -17.65
CA ASP A 428 16.55 2.68 -18.60
C ASP A 428 16.00 2.93 -20.00
N VAL A 429 14.67 3.13 -20.11
CA VAL A 429 14.02 3.44 -21.41
C VAL A 429 14.59 4.72 -22.01
N LEU A 430 14.77 5.78 -21.21
CA LEU A 430 15.36 7.03 -21.67
C LEU A 430 16.79 6.83 -22.18
N LYS A 431 17.62 6.09 -21.45
CA LYS A 431 19.00 5.78 -21.86
C LYS A 431 19.03 4.97 -23.15
N HIS A 432 18.15 3.98 -23.27
CA HIS A 432 18.02 3.18 -24.48
C HIS A 432 17.68 4.06 -25.70
N VAL A 433 16.66 4.92 -25.58
CA VAL A 433 16.27 5.85 -26.66
C VAL A 433 17.41 6.80 -27.01
N ARG A 434 18.15 7.32 -26.02
CA ARG A 434 19.33 8.17 -26.27
C ARG A 434 20.46 7.43 -26.99
N GLY A 435 20.74 6.18 -26.61
CA GLY A 435 21.73 5.35 -27.30
C GLY A 435 21.39 5.20 -28.79
N LEU A 436 20.13 4.91 -29.12
CA LEU A 436 19.67 4.81 -30.50
C LEU A 436 19.83 6.12 -31.29
N VAL A 437 19.60 7.28 -30.67
CA VAL A 437 19.79 8.58 -31.32
C VAL A 437 21.28 8.84 -31.59
N GLN A 438 22.15 8.56 -30.60
CA GLN A 438 23.59 8.74 -30.74
C GLN A 438 24.17 7.80 -31.82
N GLU A 439 23.74 6.54 -31.87
CA GLU A 439 24.12 5.60 -32.94
C GLU A 439 23.63 6.05 -34.31
N LYS A 440 22.42 6.60 -34.42
CA LYS A 440 21.90 7.19 -35.67
C LYS A 440 22.68 8.42 -36.10
N ASP A 441 23.07 9.29 -35.17
CA ASP A 441 23.88 10.48 -35.48
C ASP A 441 25.30 10.07 -35.88
N LEU A 442 25.90 9.09 -35.20
CA LEU A 442 27.20 8.52 -35.54
C LEU A 442 27.18 7.84 -36.92
N THR A 443 26.15 7.04 -37.22
CA THR A 443 25.99 6.34 -38.52
C THR A 443 25.64 7.32 -39.65
N GLN A 444 24.89 8.40 -39.40
CA GLN A 444 24.71 9.48 -40.38
C GLN A 444 25.98 10.29 -40.61
N THR A 445 26.82 10.45 -39.59
CA THR A 445 28.13 11.12 -39.70
C THR A 445 29.14 10.27 -40.49
N THR A 446 29.14 8.93 -40.33
CA THR A 446 29.92 8.02 -41.19
C THR A 446 29.32 7.83 -42.59
N HIS A 447 28.00 7.92 -42.76
CA HIS A 447 27.34 7.89 -44.08
C HIS A 447 27.42 9.21 -44.88
N LYS A 448 27.97 10.28 -44.32
CA LYS A 448 28.45 11.43 -45.13
C LYS A 448 29.73 11.12 -45.92
N LYS A 449 30.25 9.88 -45.87
CA LYS A 449 31.36 9.41 -46.70
C LYS A 449 31.03 8.34 -47.74
N ASN A 450 29.78 7.93 -47.94
CA ASN A 450 29.38 7.23 -49.18
C ASN A 450 27.86 7.26 -49.41
N LYS A 451 27.49 7.56 -50.65
CA LYS A 451 26.14 7.84 -51.15
C LYS A 451 25.31 6.55 -51.26
N PHE A 452 23.98 6.70 -51.09
CA PHE A 452 22.85 5.89 -51.60
C PHE A 452 22.03 5.01 -50.61
N LEU A 453 20.71 5.34 -50.52
CA LEU A 453 19.52 4.55 -50.09
C LEU A 453 19.41 4.11 -48.60
N GLN A 454 18.26 4.13 -47.89
CA GLN A 454 16.87 4.51 -48.16
C GLN A 454 16.09 4.65 -46.82
N ARG A 455 14.92 5.30 -46.88
CA ARG A 455 14.01 5.68 -45.77
C ARG A 455 13.12 4.53 -45.27
N LYS A 456 12.86 4.50 -43.94
CA LYS A 456 11.54 4.34 -43.23
C LYS A 456 11.73 3.61 -41.89
N GLN A 457 11.48 4.28 -40.75
CA GLN A 457 10.88 3.72 -39.51
C GLN A 457 10.93 4.74 -38.36
N VAL A 458 9.90 5.58 -38.24
CA VAL A 458 9.55 6.30 -36.99
C VAL A 458 8.02 6.46 -36.97
N ALA A 459 7.29 5.40 -36.60
CA ALA A 459 5.84 5.52 -36.38
C ALA A 459 5.27 4.60 -35.28
N GLU A 460 6.05 3.72 -34.65
CA GLU A 460 5.48 2.66 -33.79
C GLU A 460 5.84 2.72 -32.29
N ILE A 461 6.38 3.84 -31.79
CA ILE A 461 6.89 3.92 -30.40
C ILE A 461 5.96 4.71 -29.44
N THR A 462 4.75 5.12 -29.84
CA THR A 462 3.80 5.73 -28.87
C THR A 462 2.33 5.33 -29.07
N ARG A 463 1.99 4.10 -28.69
CA ARG A 463 0.67 3.77 -28.15
C ARG A 463 0.80 3.25 -26.73
#